data_AF-A0A242WFS4-F1
#
_entry.id   AF-A0A242WFS4-F1
#
_cell.length_a   1.000
_cell.length_b   1.000
_cell.length_c   1.000
_cell.angle_alpha   90.00
_cell.angle_beta   90.00
_cell.angle_gamma   90.00
#
_symmetry.space_group_name_H-M   'P 1'
#
loop_
_entity.id
_entity.type
_entity.pdbx_description
1 polymer ?
#
loop_
_entity_poly.entity_id
_entity_poly.type
_entity_poly.pdbx_seq_one_letter_code
_entity_poly.pdbx_strand_id
1 'polypeptide(L)'
;MEAGFVSVGDVTFRDLEDEAIVELVRKGNTDALEYLIHKYKNFVRAKSRSYFLVGADREDIVQEGMIGLFKAIRDYKEDKLSSFKAFAELCITRQIITAIKTATRQKHIPLNSYVSLDKPIYDEESDRTLLDVISEAKVTDPEEMIISQEEYTDIESKISELLSDLERKVLSLYLDGRSYQEISEQLNRHVKSIDNALQRVKRKLERYMEMRESTTSN
;
A
#
# COMPACT_ATOMS: atom_id res chain seq x y z
N MET A 1 -41.20 10.37 -15.24
CA MET A 1 -40.13 9.72 -16.02
C MET A 1 -39.47 8.72 -15.08
N GLU A 2 -40.15 7.61 -14.81
CA GLU A 2 -40.11 6.33 -15.56
C GLU A 2 -38.73 5.67 -15.52
N ALA A 3 -38.61 4.63 -14.72
CA ALA A 3 -37.65 3.54 -14.91
C ALA A 3 -38.42 2.24 -14.67
N GLY A 4 -38.58 1.48 -15.75
CA GLY A 4 -39.53 0.38 -15.90
C GLY A 4 -39.23 -0.81 -15.00
N PHE A 5 -40.29 -1.30 -14.36
CA PHE A 5 -40.40 -2.69 -13.91
C PHE A 5 -40.57 -3.56 -15.15
N VAL A 6 -39.59 -4.40 -15.50
CA VAL A 6 -39.77 -5.44 -16.51
C VAL A 6 -39.92 -6.77 -15.80
N SER A 7 -41.04 -7.41 -16.14
CA SER A 7 -41.57 -8.65 -15.60
C SER A 7 -40.97 -9.85 -16.33
N VAL A 8 -40.50 -10.84 -15.57
CA VAL A 8 -40.43 -12.24 -16.00
C VAL A 8 -41.12 -13.07 -14.93
N GLY A 9 -42.38 -13.43 -15.16
CA GLY A 9 -43.09 -14.48 -14.42
C GLY A 9 -43.30 -14.25 -12.92
N ASP A 10 -44.20 -13.35 -12.56
CA ASP A 10 -45.00 -13.29 -11.31
C ASP A 10 -44.33 -13.58 -9.94
N VAL A 11 -43.02 -13.40 -9.83
CA VAL A 11 -42.30 -13.40 -8.56
C VAL A 11 -41.49 -12.12 -8.46
N THR A 12 -41.88 -11.24 -7.55
CA THR A 12 -41.10 -10.04 -7.25
C THR A 12 -39.81 -10.48 -6.55
N PHE A 13 -38.64 -10.15 -7.09
CA PHE A 13 -37.34 -10.46 -6.43
C PHE A 13 -37.26 -9.97 -4.96
N ARG A 14 -38.13 -9.03 -4.57
CA ARG A 14 -38.25 -8.53 -3.19
C ARG A 14 -38.74 -9.56 -2.18
N ASP A 15 -39.49 -10.55 -2.63
CA ASP A 15 -40.10 -11.57 -1.77
C ASP A 15 -39.23 -12.84 -1.66
N LEU A 16 -38.10 -12.87 -2.38
CA LEU A 16 -37.13 -13.95 -2.35
C LEU A 16 -35.99 -13.66 -1.38
N GLU A 17 -35.51 -14.71 -0.73
CA GLU A 17 -34.24 -14.67 0.02
C GLU A 17 -33.07 -14.40 -0.94
N ASP A 18 -32.04 -13.72 -0.44
CA ASP A 18 -30.89 -13.32 -1.27
C ASP A 18 -30.19 -14.52 -1.92
N GLU A 19 -30.09 -15.63 -1.18
CA GLU A 19 -29.52 -16.89 -1.63
C GLU A 19 -30.28 -17.46 -2.86
N ALA A 20 -31.61 -17.38 -2.86
CA ALA A 20 -32.43 -17.82 -4.00
C ALA A 20 -32.19 -16.94 -5.23
N ILE A 21 -32.02 -15.63 -5.04
CA ILE A 21 -31.74 -14.69 -6.13
C ILE A 21 -30.34 -14.92 -6.70
N VAL A 22 -29.34 -15.20 -5.85
CA VAL A 22 -27.98 -15.59 -6.29
C VAL A 22 -28.01 -16.86 -7.16
N GLU A 23 -28.87 -17.82 -6.83
CA GLU A 23 -29.03 -19.03 -7.64
C GLU A 23 -29.66 -18.74 -9.02
N LEU A 24 -30.56 -17.75 -9.12
CA LEU A 24 -31.06 -17.26 -10.41
C LEU A 24 -29.94 -16.60 -11.23
N VAL A 25 -29.04 -15.84 -10.61
CA VAL A 25 -27.87 -15.25 -11.29
C VAL A 25 -26.98 -16.34 -11.88
N ARG A 26 -26.75 -17.43 -11.15
CA ARG A 26 -25.97 -18.59 -11.64
C ARG A 26 -26.60 -19.28 -12.85
N LYS A 27 -27.93 -19.27 -12.93
CA LYS A 27 -28.69 -19.75 -14.10
C LYS A 27 -28.68 -18.77 -15.28
N GLY A 28 -27.95 -17.66 -15.16
CA GLY A 28 -27.78 -16.65 -16.21
C GLY A 28 -28.82 -15.53 -16.20
N ASN A 29 -29.62 -15.41 -15.14
CA ASN A 29 -30.60 -14.32 -15.03
C ASN A 29 -29.88 -13.00 -14.69
N THR A 30 -29.81 -12.11 -15.69
CA THR A 30 -29.17 -10.78 -15.56
C THR A 30 -29.98 -9.82 -14.71
N ASP A 31 -31.31 -9.93 -14.72
CA ASP A 31 -32.19 -9.04 -13.95
C ASP A 31 -32.05 -9.29 -12.45
N ALA A 32 -31.86 -10.57 -12.07
CA ALA A 32 -31.55 -10.96 -10.70
C ALA A 32 -30.21 -10.37 -10.21
N LEU A 33 -29.21 -10.30 -11.10
CA LEU A 33 -27.90 -9.70 -10.81
C LEU A 33 -28.04 -8.19 -10.60
N GLU A 34 -28.73 -7.51 -11.50
CA GLU A 34 -28.99 -6.08 -11.40
C GLU A 34 -29.76 -5.75 -10.12
N TYR A 35 -30.76 -6.56 -9.78
CA TYR A 35 -31.52 -6.44 -8.53
C TYR A 35 -30.62 -6.52 -7.29
N LEU A 36 -29.74 -7.53 -7.20
CA LEU A 36 -28.81 -7.66 -6.07
C LEU A 36 -27.82 -6.51 -5.98
N ILE A 37 -27.28 -6.07 -7.11
CA ILE A 37 -26.38 -4.91 -7.19
C ILE A 37 -27.07 -3.66 -6.63
N HIS A 38 -28.31 -3.40 -7.05
CA HIS A 38 -29.09 -2.26 -6.56
C HIS A 38 -29.46 -2.39 -5.08
N LYS A 39 -29.89 -3.58 -4.63
CA LYS A 39 -30.25 -3.87 -3.22
C LYS A 39 -29.07 -3.60 -2.28
N TYR A 40 -27.86 -4.01 -2.67
CA TYR A 40 -26.67 -3.92 -1.82
C TYR A 40 -25.84 -2.63 -2.02
N LYS A 41 -26.17 -1.76 -2.98
CA LYS A 41 -25.44 -0.52 -3.24
C LYS A 41 -25.25 0.36 -2.01
N ASN A 42 -26.31 0.55 -1.21
CA ASN A 42 -26.23 1.37 0.00
C ASN A 42 -25.43 0.68 1.12
N PHE A 43 -25.46 -0.66 1.16
CA PHE A 43 -24.65 -1.45 2.09
C PHE A 43 -23.15 -1.29 1.77
N VAL A 44 -22.77 -1.38 0.49
CA VAL A 44 -21.40 -1.11 0.03
C VAL A 44 -20.96 0.30 0.40
N ARG A 45 -21.80 1.32 0.14
CA ARG A 45 -21.52 2.70 0.53
C ARG A 45 -21.30 2.84 2.03
N ALA A 46 -22.13 2.22 2.85
CA ALA A 46 -21.99 2.25 4.31
C ALA A 46 -20.67 1.63 4.77
N LYS A 47 -20.28 0.47 4.21
CA LYS A 47 -19.01 -0.20 4.53
C LYS A 47 -17.79 0.57 4.04
N SER A 48 -17.90 1.26 2.91
CA SER A 48 -16.81 2.04 2.32
C SER A 48 -16.45 3.30 3.13
N ARG A 49 -17.40 3.85 3.91
CA ARG A 49 -17.23 5.11 4.66
C ARG A 49 -16.05 5.12 5.65
N SER A 50 -15.69 3.97 6.22
CA SER A 50 -14.59 3.87 7.19
C SER A 50 -13.21 3.78 6.54
N TYR A 51 -13.14 3.74 5.21
CA TYR A 51 -11.92 3.59 4.45
C TYR A 51 -11.57 4.87 3.70
N PHE A 52 -10.28 5.13 3.56
CA PHE A 52 -9.76 6.30 2.87
C PHE A 52 -8.55 5.89 2.02
N LEU A 53 -8.47 6.43 0.82
CA LEU A 53 -7.36 6.25 -0.11
C LEU A 53 -6.82 7.62 -0.49
N VAL A 54 -5.56 7.88 -0.17
CA VAL A 54 -4.90 9.17 -0.47
C VAL A 54 -4.83 9.35 -1.98
N GLY A 55 -5.33 10.49 -2.47
CA GLY A 55 -5.35 10.82 -3.90
C GLY A 55 -6.48 10.18 -4.71
N ALA A 56 -7.47 9.56 -4.05
CA ALA A 56 -8.66 9.01 -4.70
C ALA A 56 -9.95 9.55 -4.07
N ASP A 57 -11.02 9.55 -4.84
CA ASP A 57 -12.33 10.00 -4.39
C ASP A 57 -13.04 8.91 -3.58
N ARG A 58 -14.02 9.33 -2.76
CA ARG A 58 -14.86 8.38 -2.01
C ARG A 58 -15.60 7.42 -2.94
N GLU A 59 -15.96 7.87 -4.13
CA GLU A 59 -16.62 7.02 -5.12
C GLU A 59 -15.68 5.91 -5.62
N ASP A 60 -14.36 6.13 -5.70
CA ASP A 60 -13.41 5.08 -6.10
C ASP A 60 -13.41 3.91 -5.10
N ILE A 61 -13.48 4.23 -3.80
CA ILE A 61 -13.57 3.23 -2.72
C ILE A 61 -14.90 2.47 -2.82
N VAL A 62 -16.00 3.17 -3.12
CA VAL A 62 -17.31 2.54 -3.32
C VAL A 62 -17.25 1.60 -4.52
N GLN A 63 -16.61 2.00 -5.63
CA GLN A 63 -16.47 1.17 -6.82
C GLN A 63 -15.66 -0.10 -6.54
N GLU A 64 -14.57 -0.02 -5.78
CA GLU A 64 -13.84 -1.20 -5.31
C GLU A 64 -14.72 -2.10 -4.43
N GLY A 65 -15.54 -1.50 -3.55
CA GLY A 65 -16.54 -2.23 -2.79
C GLY A 65 -17.58 -2.94 -3.69
N MET A 66 -18.04 -2.29 -4.75
CA MET A 66 -18.98 -2.87 -5.72
C MET A 66 -18.35 -4.04 -6.50
N ILE A 67 -17.07 -3.96 -6.84
CA ILE A 67 -16.32 -5.10 -7.41
C ILE A 67 -16.28 -6.28 -6.42
N GLY A 68 -16.09 -5.99 -5.13
CA GLY A 68 -16.14 -7.00 -4.08
C GLY A 68 -17.52 -7.67 -3.95
N LEU A 69 -18.60 -6.88 -4.03
CA LEU A 69 -19.97 -7.39 -4.07
C LEU A 69 -20.22 -8.27 -5.30
N PHE A 70 -19.79 -7.83 -6.49
CA PHE A 70 -19.94 -8.60 -7.72
C PHE A 70 -19.25 -9.98 -7.63
N LYS A 71 -18.03 -10.01 -7.10
CA LYS A 71 -17.32 -11.27 -6.81
C LYS A 71 -18.09 -12.13 -5.80
N ALA A 72 -18.69 -11.51 -4.78
CA ALA A 72 -19.50 -12.24 -3.81
C ALA A 72 -20.72 -12.91 -4.46
N ILE A 73 -21.46 -12.19 -5.31
CA ILE A 73 -22.63 -12.73 -6.03
C ILE A 73 -22.21 -13.94 -6.89
N ARG A 74 -21.08 -13.82 -7.60
CA ARG A 74 -20.59 -14.89 -8.47
C ARG A 74 -20.07 -16.12 -7.69
N ASP A 75 -19.34 -15.89 -6.60
CA ASP A 75 -18.55 -16.92 -5.93
C ASP A 75 -19.23 -17.49 -4.66
N TYR A 76 -20.34 -16.90 -4.20
CA TYR A 76 -21.10 -17.41 -3.06
C TYR A 76 -21.55 -18.84 -3.31
N LYS A 77 -21.51 -19.70 -2.28
CA LYS A 77 -22.03 -21.07 -2.31
C LYS A 77 -22.85 -21.30 -1.05
N GLU A 78 -24.08 -21.77 -1.24
CA GLU A 78 -25.08 -22.01 -0.18
C GLU A 78 -24.73 -23.20 0.72
N ASP A 79 -23.80 -24.06 0.30
CA ASP A 79 -23.26 -25.17 1.12
C ASP A 79 -22.46 -24.69 2.34
N LYS A 80 -22.19 -23.37 2.46
CA LYS A 80 -21.49 -22.77 3.59
C LYS A 80 -22.49 -22.26 4.63
N LEU A 81 -22.21 -22.48 5.91
CA LEU A 81 -22.99 -22.05 7.09
C LEU A 81 -23.20 -20.53 7.25
N SER A 82 -22.79 -19.71 6.27
CA SER A 82 -22.85 -18.25 6.32
C SER A 82 -23.88 -17.72 5.32
N SER A 83 -24.74 -16.81 5.78
CA SER A 83 -25.67 -16.09 4.89
C SER A 83 -24.92 -15.32 3.80
N PHE A 84 -25.59 -15.12 2.67
CA PHE A 84 -25.04 -14.36 1.55
C PHE A 84 -24.58 -12.97 2.00
N LYS A 85 -25.37 -12.28 2.83
CA LYS A 85 -25.02 -10.97 3.37
C LYS A 85 -23.68 -10.96 4.11
N ALA A 86 -23.42 -11.96 4.96
CA ALA A 86 -22.16 -12.05 5.69
C ALA A 86 -20.96 -12.33 4.76
N PHE A 87 -21.17 -13.17 3.74
CA PHE A 87 -20.15 -13.43 2.72
C PHE A 87 -19.87 -12.20 1.85
N ALA A 88 -20.91 -11.48 1.43
CA ALA A 88 -20.80 -10.24 0.69
C ALA A 88 -20.01 -9.19 1.47
N GLU A 89 -20.31 -9.02 2.77
CA GLU A 89 -19.56 -8.11 3.64
C GLU A 89 -18.06 -8.42 3.66
N LEU A 90 -17.70 -9.71 3.78
CA LEU A 90 -16.32 -10.16 3.77
C LEU A 90 -15.61 -9.82 2.45
N CYS A 91 -16.26 -10.09 1.32
CA CYS A 91 -15.68 -9.83 0.00
C CYS A 91 -15.56 -8.34 -0.31
N ILE A 92 -16.58 -7.54 0.01
CA ILE A 92 -16.57 -6.07 -0.12
C ILE A 92 -15.39 -5.50 0.67
N THR A 93 -15.29 -5.86 1.94
CA THR A 93 -14.24 -5.34 2.84
C THR A 93 -12.84 -5.74 2.38
N ARG A 94 -12.66 -7.01 1.97
CA ARG A 94 -11.37 -7.50 1.45
C ARG A 94 -10.97 -6.79 0.16
N GLN A 95 -11.91 -6.55 -0.75
CA GLN A 95 -11.62 -5.88 -2.02
C GLN A 95 -11.16 -4.43 -1.77
N ILE A 96 -11.87 -3.68 -0.92
CA ILE A 96 -11.49 -2.32 -0.53
C ILE A 96 -10.09 -2.29 0.11
N ILE A 97 -9.82 -3.16 1.08
CA ILE A 97 -8.51 -3.23 1.73
C ILE A 97 -7.41 -3.59 0.73
N THR A 98 -7.68 -4.48 -0.22
CA THR A 98 -6.72 -4.90 -1.23
C THR A 98 -6.39 -3.75 -2.18
N ALA A 99 -7.39 -3.00 -2.63
CA ALA A 99 -7.20 -1.82 -3.47
C ALA A 99 -6.33 -0.78 -2.75
N ILE A 100 -6.65 -0.46 -1.49
CA ILE A 100 -5.87 0.49 -0.68
C ILE A 100 -4.43 0.01 -0.51
N LYS A 101 -4.22 -1.25 -0.13
CA LYS A 101 -2.87 -1.82 0.02
C LYS A 101 -2.08 -1.82 -1.27
N THR A 102 -2.74 -1.99 -2.41
CA THR A 102 -2.10 -2.00 -3.72
C THR A 102 -1.67 -0.60 -4.12
N ALA A 103 -2.56 0.39 -3.96
CA ALA A 103 -2.29 1.79 -4.27
C ALA A 103 -1.26 2.44 -3.32
N THR A 104 -1.24 2.02 -2.05
CA THR A 104 -0.26 2.50 -1.04
C THR A 104 1.02 1.67 -1.01
N ARG A 105 1.18 0.68 -1.89
CA ARG A 105 2.39 -0.16 -1.96
C ARG A 105 3.56 0.70 -2.43
N GLN A 106 4.57 0.84 -1.58
CA GLN A 106 5.67 1.81 -1.66
C GLN A 106 6.57 1.81 -2.92
N LYS A 107 6.26 1.06 -3.99
CA LYS A 107 7.05 1.09 -5.24
C LYS A 107 6.67 2.26 -6.18
N HIS A 108 5.61 3.03 -5.88
CA HIS A 108 5.11 4.15 -6.71
C HIS A 108 5.06 5.52 -5.99
N ILE A 109 5.59 5.64 -4.77
CA ILE A 109 5.62 6.92 -4.02
C ILE A 109 6.26 8.07 -4.82
N PRO A 110 7.34 7.87 -5.61
CA PRO A 110 7.91 8.96 -6.41
C PRO A 110 7.00 9.47 -7.53
N LEU A 111 5.94 8.74 -7.92
CA LEU A 111 5.13 9.04 -9.10
C LEU A 111 3.86 9.88 -8.83
N ASN A 112 3.44 10.05 -7.58
CA ASN A 112 2.14 10.66 -7.24
C ASN A 112 2.25 12.00 -6.50
N SER A 113 3.46 12.52 -6.34
CA SER A 113 3.75 13.80 -5.68
C SER A 113 4.46 14.79 -6.60
N TYR A 114 4.15 14.74 -7.91
CA TYR A 114 4.77 15.67 -8.85
C TYR A 114 4.19 17.07 -8.68
N VAL A 115 5.09 18.02 -8.46
CA VAL A 115 4.80 19.45 -8.52
C VAL A 115 5.29 19.95 -9.88
N SER A 116 4.42 20.64 -10.63
CA SER A 116 4.79 21.20 -11.93
C SER A 116 5.92 22.22 -11.76
N LEU A 117 7.04 22.02 -12.45
CA LEU A 117 8.19 22.92 -12.40
C LEU A 117 7.88 24.28 -13.03
N ASP A 118 6.90 24.35 -13.93
CA ASP A 118 6.47 25.57 -14.61
C ASP A 118 5.44 26.39 -13.81
N LYS A 119 5.06 25.96 -12.59
CA LYS A 119 4.09 26.69 -11.77
C LYS A 119 4.73 27.97 -11.21
N PRO A 120 4.10 29.15 -11.37
CA PRO A 120 4.59 30.38 -10.74
C PRO A 120 4.47 30.30 -9.21
N ILE A 121 5.51 30.77 -8.50
CA ILE A 121 5.66 30.55 -7.04
C ILE A 121 4.91 31.60 -6.21
N TYR A 122 4.80 32.83 -6.72
CA TYR A 122 4.34 33.98 -5.94
C TYR A 122 2.94 34.45 -6.34
N ASP A 123 2.70 34.74 -7.63
CA ASP A 123 1.41 35.19 -8.17
C ASP A 123 1.27 34.82 -9.66
N GLU A 124 0.05 34.80 -10.23
CA GLU A 124 -0.21 34.39 -11.62
C GLU A 124 0.45 35.29 -12.68
N GLU A 125 0.89 36.49 -12.28
CA GLU A 125 1.57 37.49 -13.13
C GLU A 125 3.11 37.44 -13.01
N SER A 126 3.65 36.52 -12.21
CA SER A 126 5.10 36.35 -12.01
C SER A 126 5.71 35.37 -13.01
N ASP A 127 6.68 35.83 -13.82
CA ASP A 127 7.45 34.99 -14.76
C ASP A 127 8.38 33.96 -14.08
N ARG A 128 8.54 34.00 -12.75
CA ARG A 128 9.39 33.05 -12.01
C ARG A 128 8.64 31.77 -11.66
N THR A 129 9.16 30.66 -12.17
CA THR A 129 8.64 29.30 -12.00
C THR A 129 9.40 28.53 -10.92
N LEU A 130 8.85 27.39 -10.47
CA LEU A 130 9.56 26.47 -9.56
C LEU A 130 10.91 26.02 -10.12
N LEU A 131 11.05 25.89 -11.44
CA LEU A 131 12.32 25.57 -12.10
C LEU A 131 13.41 26.64 -11.83
N ASP A 132 13.04 27.91 -11.78
CA ASP A 132 13.99 29.02 -11.58
C ASP A 132 14.54 29.10 -10.15
N VAL A 133 13.83 28.48 -9.19
CA VAL A 133 14.20 28.46 -7.76
C VAL A 133 14.81 27.13 -7.35
N ILE A 134 14.46 26.05 -8.02
CA ILE A 134 15.11 24.75 -7.85
C ILE A 134 16.45 24.81 -8.59
N SER A 135 17.42 25.46 -7.95
CA SER A 135 18.84 25.41 -8.32
C SER A 135 19.28 23.95 -8.50
N GLU A 136 20.17 23.71 -9.47
CA GLU A 136 20.87 22.43 -9.64
C GLU A 136 21.32 21.90 -8.28
N ALA A 137 20.98 20.64 -8.00
CA ALA A 137 21.32 19.98 -6.76
C ALA A 137 22.85 20.06 -6.54
N LYS A 138 23.23 20.87 -5.55
CA LYS A 138 24.57 21.01 -4.95
C LYS A 138 25.63 21.68 -5.84
N VAL A 139 25.73 23.01 -5.72
CA VAL A 139 27.06 23.56 -5.43
C VAL A 139 27.31 23.29 -3.94
N THR A 140 27.79 22.07 -3.63
CA THR A 140 28.29 21.80 -2.28
C THR A 140 29.53 22.66 -2.10
N ASP A 141 29.52 23.56 -1.12
CA ASP A 141 30.71 24.29 -0.69
C ASP A 141 31.84 23.27 -0.43
N PRO A 142 33.08 23.47 -0.95
CA PRO A 142 34.21 22.59 -0.67
C PRO A 142 34.40 22.28 0.82
N GLU A 143 34.05 23.23 1.70
CA GLU A 143 34.06 23.03 3.15
C GLU A 143 33.06 21.97 3.62
N GLU A 144 31.81 22.00 3.12
CA GLU A 144 30.81 20.95 3.41
C GLU A 144 31.17 19.58 2.82
N MET A 145 31.85 19.53 1.67
CA MET A 145 32.35 18.26 1.13
C MET A 145 33.40 17.63 2.05
N ILE A 146 34.29 18.43 2.63
CA ILE A 146 35.31 17.94 3.56
C ILE A 146 34.66 17.49 4.87
N ILE A 147 33.74 18.29 5.43
CA ILE A 147 33.02 17.95 6.67
C ILE A 147 32.20 16.65 6.49
N SER A 148 31.47 16.51 5.38
CA SER A 148 30.71 15.29 5.10
C SER A 148 31.63 14.08 4.91
N GLN A 149 32.79 14.23 4.27
CA GLN A 149 33.75 13.15 4.09
C GLN A 149 34.37 12.69 5.42
N GLU A 150 34.61 13.60 6.37
CA GLU A 150 35.02 13.26 7.73
C GLU A 150 33.93 12.51 8.49
N GLU A 151 32.67 12.95 8.38
CA GLU A 151 31.54 12.28 9.03
C GLU A 151 31.30 10.87 8.46
N TYR A 152 31.41 10.69 7.14
CA TYR A 152 31.34 9.35 6.52
C TYR A 152 32.47 8.44 7.02
N THR A 153 33.69 8.97 7.13
CA THR A 153 34.85 8.20 7.59
C THR A 153 34.70 7.80 9.07
N ASP A 154 34.20 8.71 9.91
CA ASP A 154 33.94 8.43 11.33
C ASP A 154 32.85 7.37 11.51
N ILE A 155 31.75 7.49 10.76
CA ILE A 155 30.66 6.49 10.76
C ILE A 155 31.18 5.14 10.28
N GLU A 156 31.94 5.08 9.19
CA GLU A 156 32.49 3.83 8.66
C GLU A 156 33.48 3.18 9.61
N SER A 157 34.34 3.98 10.26
CA SER A 157 35.24 3.53 11.32
C SER A 157 34.48 2.99 12.53
N LYS A 158 33.37 3.64 12.92
CA LYS A 158 32.63 3.22 14.10
C LYS A 158 31.75 2.00 13.86
N ILE A 159 31.09 1.92 12.72
CA ILE A 159 30.42 0.70 12.24
C ILE A 159 31.44 -0.43 12.19
N SER A 160 32.67 -0.10 11.80
CA SER A 160 33.76 -1.05 11.76
C SER A 160 34.11 -1.62 13.14
N GLU A 161 34.26 -0.79 14.16
CA GLU A 161 34.53 -1.25 15.52
C GLU A 161 33.34 -2.03 16.13
N LEU A 162 32.11 -1.65 15.82
CA LEU A 162 30.90 -2.20 16.45
C LEU A 162 30.51 -3.58 15.92
N LEU A 163 30.69 -3.82 14.61
CA LEU A 163 30.22 -5.02 13.94
C LEU A 163 31.31 -6.09 13.85
N SER A 164 30.93 -7.34 14.09
CA SER A 164 31.80 -8.50 13.82
C SER A 164 32.00 -8.70 12.32
N ASP A 165 33.05 -9.44 11.93
CA ASP A 165 33.35 -9.74 10.52
C ASP A 165 32.17 -10.35 9.76
N LEU A 166 31.40 -11.23 10.42
CA LEU A 166 30.21 -11.83 9.83
C LEU A 166 29.09 -10.80 9.65
N GLU A 167 28.85 -9.97 10.67
CA GLU A 167 27.82 -8.93 10.63
C GLU A 167 28.11 -7.89 9.54
N ARG A 168 29.37 -7.49 9.37
CA ARG A 168 29.81 -6.58 8.31
C ARG A 168 29.57 -7.16 6.92
N LYS A 169 30.01 -8.41 6.70
CA LYS A 169 29.82 -9.09 5.41
C LYS A 169 28.34 -9.26 5.08
N VAL A 170 27.53 -9.63 6.08
CA VAL A 170 26.08 -9.76 5.91
C VAL A 170 25.43 -8.40 5.62
N LEU A 171 25.80 -7.34 6.35
CA LEU A 171 25.28 -5.99 6.13
C LEU A 171 25.64 -5.47 4.74
N SER A 172 26.90 -5.61 4.31
CA SER A 172 27.34 -5.18 2.97
C SER A 172 26.52 -5.86 1.87
N LEU A 173 26.39 -7.19 1.90
CA LEU A 173 25.61 -7.91 0.88
C LEU A 173 24.12 -7.58 0.92
N TYR A 174 23.58 -7.27 2.10
CA TYR A 174 22.19 -6.83 2.24
C TYR A 174 21.98 -5.43 1.65
N LEU A 175 22.92 -4.50 1.86
CA LEU A 175 22.88 -3.16 1.27
C LEU A 175 23.05 -3.20 -0.25
N ASP A 176 23.78 -4.19 -0.78
CA ASP A 176 23.85 -4.49 -2.21
C ASP A 176 22.54 -5.09 -2.79
N GLY A 177 21.50 -5.24 -1.96
CA GLY A 177 20.17 -5.69 -2.38
C GLY A 177 19.98 -7.21 -2.47
N ARG A 178 20.92 -8.00 -1.93
CA ARG A 178 20.86 -9.47 -1.96
C ARG A 178 19.83 -10.02 -0.98
N SER A 179 19.14 -11.08 -1.37
CA SER A 179 18.19 -11.79 -0.52
C SER A 179 18.89 -12.62 0.55
N TYR A 180 18.17 -12.99 1.61
CA TYR A 180 18.75 -13.78 2.71
C TYR A 180 19.24 -15.15 2.24
N GLN A 181 18.61 -15.71 1.22
CA GLN A 181 19.00 -16.99 0.60
C GLN A 181 20.30 -16.83 -0.18
N GLU A 182 20.42 -15.78 -0.99
CA GLU A 182 21.65 -15.49 -1.75
C GLU A 182 22.85 -15.21 -0.84
N ILE A 183 22.63 -14.49 0.26
CA ILE A 183 23.67 -14.22 1.26
C ILE A 183 24.06 -15.51 1.99
N SER A 184 23.07 -16.36 2.31
CA SER A 184 23.26 -17.67 2.94
C SER A 184 24.15 -18.58 2.09
N GLU A 185 23.88 -18.65 0.78
CA GLU A 185 24.68 -19.39 -0.19
C GLU A 185 26.09 -18.81 -0.32
N GLN A 186 26.21 -17.48 -0.49
CA GLN A 186 27.50 -16.82 -0.70
C GLN A 186 28.43 -16.93 0.51
N LEU A 187 27.90 -16.87 1.73
CA LEU A 187 28.68 -16.97 2.97
C LEU A 187 28.79 -18.42 3.48
N ASN A 188 28.17 -19.39 2.80
CA ASN A 188 28.06 -20.78 3.24
C ASN A 188 27.58 -20.88 4.71
N ARG A 189 26.50 -20.15 5.03
CA ARG A 189 25.89 -20.12 6.37
C ARG A 189 24.40 -20.35 6.24
N HIS A 190 23.79 -20.94 7.26
CA HIS A 190 22.34 -21.12 7.29
C HIS A 190 21.60 -19.78 7.28
N VAL A 191 20.45 -19.70 6.58
CA VAL A 191 19.61 -18.49 6.45
C VAL A 191 19.29 -17.85 7.81
N LYS A 192 18.97 -18.65 8.82
CA LYS A 192 18.75 -18.17 10.22
C LYS A 192 19.96 -17.45 10.80
N SER A 193 21.18 -17.82 10.42
CA SER A 193 22.39 -17.13 10.85
C SER A 193 22.53 -15.74 10.21
N ILE A 194 22.03 -15.57 8.98
CA ILE A 194 22.00 -14.29 8.27
C ILE A 194 21.00 -13.35 8.92
N ASP A 195 19.78 -13.84 9.17
CA ASP A 195 18.73 -13.09 9.89
C ASP A 195 19.19 -12.66 11.29
N ASN A 196 19.75 -13.59 12.06
CA ASN A 196 20.31 -13.28 13.38
C ASN A 196 21.45 -12.24 13.31
N ALA A 197 22.26 -12.25 12.26
CA ALA A 197 23.31 -11.24 12.07
C ALA A 197 22.71 -9.86 11.78
N LEU A 198 21.73 -9.75 10.87
CA LEU A 198 21.04 -8.49 10.58
C LEU A 198 20.31 -7.94 11.81
N GLN A 199 19.68 -8.79 12.62
CA GLN A 199 19.05 -8.38 13.87
C GLN A 199 20.06 -7.86 14.90
N ARG A 200 21.27 -8.41 14.95
CA ARG A 200 22.35 -7.89 15.81
C ARG A 200 22.91 -6.58 15.29
N VAL A 201 23.09 -6.46 13.97
CA VAL A 201 23.51 -5.21 13.31
C VAL A 201 22.53 -4.09 13.66
N LYS A 202 21.23 -4.30 13.44
CA LYS A 202 20.19 -3.32 13.74
C LYS A 202 20.26 -2.82 15.19
N ARG A 203 20.29 -3.74 16.16
CA ARG A 203 20.39 -3.38 17.59
C ARG A 203 21.67 -2.61 17.95
N LYS A 204 22.80 -2.96 17.35
CA LYS A 204 24.08 -2.27 17.59
C LYS A 204 24.07 -0.85 17.03
N LEU A 205 23.50 -0.67 15.83
CA LEU A 205 23.39 0.64 15.20
C LEU A 205 22.38 1.54 15.92
N GLU A 206 21.22 1.02 16.32
CA GLU A 206 20.21 1.75 17.12
C GLU A 206 20.84 2.28 18.41
N ARG A 207 21.53 1.43 19.16
CA ARG A 207 22.21 1.84 20.40
C ARG A 207 23.30 2.89 20.15
N TYR A 208 24.02 2.81 19.04
CA TYR A 208 25.04 3.79 18.69
C TYR A 208 24.42 5.15 18.35
N MET A 209 23.30 5.16 17.62
CA MET A 209 22.54 6.38 17.32
C MET A 209 22.00 7.04 18.58
N GLU A 210 21.41 6.27 19.51
CA GLU A 210 20.96 6.78 20.82
C GLU A 210 22.11 7.41 21.63
N MET A 211 23.30 6.79 21.64
CA MET A 211 24.47 7.33 22.33
C MET A 211 24.98 8.62 21.67
N ARG A 212 24.98 8.72 20.33
CA ARG A 212 25.36 9.96 19.62
C ARG A 212 24.39 11.10 19.94
N GLU A 213 23.08 10.87 19.86
CA GLU A 213 22.05 11.91 20.14
C GLU A 213 22.15 12.45 21.57
N SER A 214 22.47 11.59 22.54
CA SER A 214 22.70 12.01 23.93
C SER A 214 23.99 12.81 24.14
N THR A 215 24.97 12.68 23.24
CA THR A 215 26.25 13.40 23.30
C THR A 215 26.18 14.76 22.60
N THR A 216 25.28 14.92 21.61
CA THR A 216 25.04 16.18 20.89
C THR A 216 24.05 17.12 21.60
N SER A 217 23.28 16.61 22.58
CA SER A 217 22.29 17.39 23.36
C SER A 217 22.82 17.99 24.68
N ASN A 218 24.14 18.00 24.89
CA ASN A 218 24.82 18.54 26.07
C ASN A 218 25.95 19.49 25.64
#